data_AF-A0A7Y9KSN8-F1
#
_entry.id   AF-A0A7Y9KSN8-F1
#
_cell.length_a   1.000
_cell.length_b   1.000
_cell.length_c   1.000
_cell.angle_alpha   90.00
_cell.angle_beta   90.00
_cell.angle_gamma   90.00
#
_symmetry.space_group_name_H-M   'P 1'
#
loop_
_entity.id
_entity.type
_entity.pdbx_description
1 polymer ?
#
loop_
_entity_poly.entity_id
_entity_poly.type
_entity_poly.pdbx_seq_one_letter_code
_entity_poly.pdbx_strand_id
1 'polypeptide(L)'
;MIRPAALVLAVGLTWSGLSAASAPAGSTSFVATATEQATGSSVRVVRGRKLVVTTQVRGRAVRGTGRVPRGLSTTGITARPARDALGSGAPEVLVDFGPVPGDPSAHAYGFFTLHRGALRPVLLGRDPAVLVTATEGGDDVGFRCAGRRLQVHWFHRGSGQGERTAYRLTGTRLVEESRTPLRQPTRGGPATCG
;
A
#
# COMPACT_ATOMS: atom_id res chain seq x y z
N MET A 1 -15.28 10.38 -26.63
CA MET A 1 -14.15 9.49 -26.29
C MET A 1 -13.88 9.63 -24.81
N ILE A 2 -14.08 8.53 -24.07
CA ILE A 2 -14.19 8.51 -22.61
C ILE A 2 -12.78 8.32 -22.02
N ARG A 3 -12.29 9.32 -21.28
CA ARG A 3 -11.10 9.20 -20.42
C ARG A 3 -11.43 8.22 -19.29
N PRO A 4 -10.67 7.15 -19.01
CA PRO A 4 -10.78 6.48 -17.74
C PRO A 4 -10.09 7.39 -16.71
N ALA A 5 -10.90 7.99 -15.85
CA ALA A 5 -10.41 8.61 -14.63
C ALA A 5 -9.73 7.51 -13.80
N ALA A 6 -8.40 7.48 -13.80
CA ALA A 6 -7.65 6.90 -12.71
C ALA A 6 -7.99 7.74 -11.47
N LEU A 7 -9.03 7.30 -10.78
CA LEU A 7 -9.66 7.98 -9.66
C LEU A 7 -8.75 7.87 -8.43
N VAL A 8 -7.78 8.76 -8.32
CA VAL A 8 -7.16 9.09 -7.03
C VAL A 8 -7.91 10.30 -6.50
N LEU A 9 -8.85 10.06 -5.58
CA LEU A 9 -9.61 11.13 -4.91
C LEU A 9 -8.77 11.71 -3.76
N ALA A 10 -8.24 12.93 -3.95
CA ALA A 10 -7.62 13.73 -2.90
C ALA A 10 -8.09 15.19 -3.01
N VAL A 11 -8.78 15.69 -1.99
CA VAL A 11 -9.21 17.10 -1.87
C VAL A 11 -8.19 17.84 -0.99
N GLY A 12 -7.61 18.91 -1.53
CA GLY A 12 -6.50 19.66 -0.92
C GLY A 12 -6.92 20.91 -0.13
N LEU A 13 -5.96 21.46 0.62
CA LEU A 13 -5.62 22.89 0.72
C LEU A 13 -4.39 23.08 1.65
N THR A 14 -3.57 24.04 1.27
CA THR A 14 -2.17 24.31 1.63
C THR A 14 -1.97 25.05 2.97
N TRP A 15 -0.85 24.85 3.67
CA TRP A 15 0.08 25.93 4.07
C TRP A 15 1.38 25.47 4.75
N SER A 16 2.34 26.41 4.78
CA SER A 16 3.81 26.30 4.76
C SER A 16 4.54 26.14 6.11
N GLY A 17 5.84 25.80 6.05
CA GLY A 17 6.88 26.17 7.04
C GLY A 17 7.93 25.08 7.35
N LEU A 18 9.08 25.06 6.64
CA LEU A 18 10.47 25.37 7.10
C LEU A 18 10.88 24.89 8.53
N SER A 19 12.07 24.38 8.86
CA SER A 19 13.37 24.16 8.19
C SER A 19 14.29 23.24 9.03
N ALA A 20 15.27 22.65 8.34
CA ALA A 20 16.65 22.21 8.67
C ALA A 20 17.17 22.09 10.13
N ALA A 21 18.00 21.05 10.39
CA ALA A 21 19.43 21.20 10.74
C ALA A 21 20.15 19.84 10.95
N SER A 22 21.46 19.87 10.68
CA SER A 22 22.48 18.80 10.54
C SER A 22 22.97 18.14 11.84
N ALA A 23 23.46 16.90 11.73
CA ALA A 23 24.10 16.11 12.79
C ALA A 23 25.62 15.96 12.59
N PRO A 24 26.44 15.83 13.65
CA PRO A 24 27.78 15.28 13.55
C PRO A 24 27.84 13.82 14.02
N ALA A 25 28.84 13.13 13.45
CA ALA A 25 29.09 11.70 13.58
C ALA A 25 29.61 11.30 14.97
N GLY A 26 29.11 10.16 15.46
CA GLY A 26 29.64 9.44 16.60
C GLY A 26 29.37 7.95 16.41
N SER A 27 30.41 7.14 16.50
CA SER A 27 30.39 5.70 16.29
C SER A 27 29.45 5.00 17.28
N THR A 28 28.25 4.64 16.84
CA THR A 28 27.36 3.74 17.57
C THR A 28 27.39 2.37 16.90
N SER A 29 27.80 1.36 17.67
CA SER A 29 27.54 -0.05 17.42
C SER A 29 26.10 -0.20 16.93
N PHE A 30 25.92 -0.66 15.69
CA PHE A 30 24.59 -0.91 15.15
C PHE A 30 24.03 -2.13 15.89
N VAL A 31 23.32 -1.90 17.00
CA VAL A 31 22.22 -2.77 17.38
C VAL A 31 21.26 -2.64 16.20
N ALA A 32 21.29 -3.62 15.30
CA ALA A 32 20.23 -3.81 14.34
C ALA A 32 18.95 -3.96 15.16
N THR A 33 18.21 -2.87 15.34
CA THR A 33 16.83 -2.93 15.78
C THR A 33 16.15 -3.83 14.78
N ALA A 34 15.94 -5.09 15.15
CA ALA A 34 15.13 -6.01 14.37
C ALA A 34 13.80 -5.30 14.17
N THR A 35 13.56 -4.80 12.96
CA THR A 35 12.31 -4.17 12.58
C THR A 35 11.23 -5.17 12.97
N GLU A 36 10.33 -4.80 13.87
CA GLU A 36 9.32 -5.73 14.38
C GLU A 36 8.51 -6.27 13.19
N GLN A 37 8.59 -7.58 12.94
CA GLN A 37 7.88 -8.19 11.84
C GLN A 37 6.55 -8.78 12.31
N ALA A 38 5.53 -8.59 11.49
CA ALA A 38 4.27 -9.30 11.60
C ALA A 38 4.48 -10.77 11.23
N THR A 39 3.90 -11.70 11.98
CA THR A 39 3.88 -13.13 11.66
C THR A 39 2.47 -13.71 11.78
N GLY A 40 2.18 -14.83 11.12
CA GLY A 40 0.91 -15.55 11.26
C GLY A 40 -0.34 -14.71 10.93
N SER A 41 -0.28 -13.91 9.86
CA SER A 41 -1.40 -13.04 9.48
C SER A 41 -2.60 -13.84 8.95
N SER A 42 -3.80 -13.45 9.35
CA SER A 42 -5.07 -14.04 8.91
C SER A 42 -6.12 -12.97 8.75
N VAL A 43 -7.14 -13.27 7.96
CA VAL A 43 -8.27 -12.38 7.70
C VAL A 43 -9.57 -13.16 7.73
N ARG A 44 -10.60 -12.56 8.31
CA ARG A 44 -11.96 -13.10 8.36
C ARG A 44 -12.96 -12.03 7.95
N VAL A 45 -13.88 -12.40 7.06
CA VAL A 45 -15.11 -11.65 6.82
C VAL A 45 -16.14 -12.10 7.85
N VAL A 46 -16.74 -11.16 8.57
CA VAL A 46 -17.64 -11.47 9.70
C VAL A 46 -19.11 -11.22 9.38
N ARG A 47 -19.52 -9.99 9.07
CA ARG A 47 -20.89 -9.65 8.68
C ARG A 47 -20.87 -8.67 7.51
N GLY A 48 -21.65 -8.97 6.47
CA GLY A 48 -21.65 -8.21 5.22
C GLY A 48 -20.25 -8.12 4.63
N ARG A 49 -19.68 -6.92 4.60
CA ARG A 49 -18.34 -6.63 4.06
C ARG A 49 -17.32 -6.26 5.13
N LYS A 50 -17.60 -6.47 6.42
CA LYS A 50 -16.66 -6.15 7.50
C LYS A 50 -15.53 -7.19 7.56
N LEU A 51 -14.30 -6.70 7.58
CA LEU A 51 -13.07 -7.49 7.70
C LEU A 51 -12.49 -7.37 9.10
N VAL A 52 -11.99 -8.48 9.62
CA VAL A 52 -11.09 -8.54 10.78
C VAL A 52 -9.77 -9.12 10.30
N VAL A 53 -8.70 -8.34 10.43
CA VAL A 53 -7.33 -8.78 10.16
C VAL A 53 -6.65 -9.03 11.49
N THR A 54 -6.02 -10.19 11.64
CA THR A 54 -5.26 -10.56 12.84
C THR A 54 -3.84 -10.89 12.43
N THR A 55 -2.86 -10.45 13.21
CA THR A 55 -1.46 -10.83 13.05
C THR A 55 -0.82 -11.00 14.42
N GLN A 56 0.41 -11.52 14.46
CA GLN A 56 1.23 -11.56 15.66
C GLN A 56 2.37 -10.54 15.57
N VAL A 57 2.55 -9.78 16.64
CA VAL A 57 3.67 -8.86 16.83
C VAL A 57 4.28 -9.16 18.20
N ARG A 58 5.56 -9.53 18.25
CA ARG A 58 6.25 -9.95 19.49
C ARG A 58 5.46 -11.00 20.31
N GLY A 59 4.90 -12.00 19.63
CA GLY A 59 4.12 -13.08 20.25
C GLY A 59 2.74 -12.65 20.77
N ARG A 60 2.31 -11.41 20.55
CA ARG A 60 0.98 -10.92 20.93
C ARG A 60 0.09 -10.81 19.70
N ALA A 61 -1.13 -11.31 19.81
CA ALA A 61 -2.13 -11.15 18.76
C ALA A 61 -2.58 -9.69 18.70
N VAL A 62 -2.44 -9.08 17.53
CA VAL A 62 -2.93 -7.73 17.24
C VAL A 62 -4.02 -7.84 16.19
N ARG A 63 -5.10 -7.06 16.38
CA ARG A 63 -6.26 -7.06 15.49
C ARG A 63 -6.49 -5.68 14.89
N GLY A 64 -7.07 -5.69 13.70
CA GLY A 64 -7.55 -4.51 13.01
C GLY A 64 -8.86 -4.83 12.30
N THR A 65 -9.65 -3.79 12.08
CA THR A 65 -10.90 -3.92 11.33
C THR A 65 -10.87 -3.03 10.11
N GLY A 66 -11.42 -3.54 9.01
CA GLY A 66 -11.62 -2.80 7.78
C GLY A 66 -12.92 -3.20 7.10
N ARG A 67 -13.03 -2.86 5.82
CA ARG A 67 -14.15 -3.27 4.97
C ARG A 67 -13.61 -3.77 3.64
N VAL A 68 -14.26 -4.78 3.08
CA VAL A 68 -14.03 -5.19 1.69
C VAL A 68 -14.52 -4.04 0.80
N PRO A 69 -13.64 -3.45 -0.04
CA PRO A 69 -14.01 -2.38 -0.97
C PRO A 69 -15.20 -2.79 -1.82
N ARG A 70 -16.14 -1.89 -2.11
CA ARG A 70 -17.34 -2.21 -2.92
C ARG A 70 -16.91 -2.79 -4.27
N GLY A 71 -17.67 -3.74 -4.78
CA GLY A 71 -17.38 -4.40 -6.05
C GLY A 71 -16.42 -5.59 -5.96
N LEU A 72 -15.67 -5.79 -4.87
CA LEU A 72 -14.79 -6.97 -4.74
C LEU A 72 -15.48 -8.20 -4.12
N SER A 73 -14.89 -9.38 -4.28
CA SER A 73 -15.38 -10.60 -3.63
C SER A 73 -15.22 -10.53 -2.10
N THR A 74 -16.11 -11.21 -1.37
CA THR A 74 -15.97 -11.44 0.07
C THR A 74 -15.40 -12.83 0.40
N THR A 75 -15.13 -13.65 -0.62
CA THR A 75 -14.55 -15.00 -0.48
C THR A 75 -13.11 -15.01 -0.99
N GLY A 76 -12.29 -15.95 -0.52
CA GLY A 76 -10.90 -16.11 -0.97
C GLY A 76 -9.94 -14.99 -0.54
N ILE A 77 -10.37 -14.08 0.33
CA ILE A 77 -9.52 -13.01 0.86
C ILE A 77 -8.43 -13.61 1.74
N THR A 78 -7.18 -13.24 1.51
CA THR A 78 -6.03 -13.69 2.30
C THR A 78 -5.28 -12.51 2.89
N ALA A 79 -4.48 -12.75 3.93
CA ALA A 79 -3.63 -11.73 4.53
C ALA A 79 -2.24 -12.30 4.80
N ARG A 80 -1.20 -11.52 4.50
CA ARG A 80 0.19 -11.88 4.72
C ARG A 80 0.98 -10.69 5.29
N PRO A 81 2.03 -10.91 6.09
CA PRO A 81 2.97 -9.85 6.43
C PRO A 81 3.55 -9.20 5.16
N ALA A 82 3.70 -7.87 5.15
CA ALA A 82 4.44 -7.17 4.11
C ALA A 82 5.94 -7.27 4.43
N ARG A 83 6.73 -7.99 3.62
CA ARG A 83 8.17 -8.19 3.86
C ARG A 83 8.96 -6.92 3.52
N ASP A 84 8.63 -6.33 2.38
CA ASP A 84 9.07 -4.99 2.00
C ASP A 84 7.95 -4.02 2.37
N ALA A 85 8.01 -3.50 3.59
CA ALA A 85 7.00 -2.60 4.16
C ALA A 85 7.02 -1.20 3.48
N LEU A 86 5.92 -0.48 3.60
CA LEU A 86 5.70 0.93 3.21
C LEU A 86 6.59 1.93 3.98
N GLY A 87 7.53 1.43 4.79
CA GLY A 87 8.55 2.24 5.45
C GLY A 87 8.13 2.86 6.77
N SER A 88 7.00 2.44 7.36
CA SER A 88 6.53 2.98 8.65
C SER A 88 7.41 2.63 9.84
N GLY A 89 8.32 1.65 9.70
CA GLY A 89 9.03 1.04 10.82
C GLY A 89 8.13 0.20 11.73
N ALA A 90 6.84 0.12 11.41
CA ALA A 90 5.84 -0.66 12.12
C ALA A 90 5.52 -1.95 11.35
N PRO A 91 5.05 -3.01 12.04
CA PRO A 91 4.52 -4.19 11.38
C PRO A 91 3.39 -3.84 10.41
N GLU A 92 3.48 -4.37 9.19
CA GLU A 92 2.51 -4.15 8.13
C GLU A 92 1.98 -5.47 7.58
N VAL A 93 0.71 -5.47 7.20
CA VAL A 93 -0.03 -6.62 6.69
C VAL A 93 -0.68 -6.23 5.37
N LEU A 94 -0.39 -7.02 4.34
CA LEU A 94 -1.03 -6.93 3.03
C LEU A 94 -2.23 -7.87 3.01
N VAL A 95 -3.40 -7.33 2.70
CA VAL A 95 -4.64 -8.08 2.46
C VAL A 95 -4.85 -8.17 0.96
N ASP A 96 -4.92 -9.40 0.45
CA ASP A 96 -5.25 -9.70 -0.93
C ASP A 96 -6.76 -9.97 -1.01
N PHE A 97 -7.48 -9.10 -1.70
CA PHE A 97 -8.92 -9.24 -1.91
C PHE A 97 -9.25 -10.20 -3.07
N GLY A 98 -8.23 -10.73 -3.74
CA GLY A 98 -8.36 -11.56 -4.92
C GLY A 98 -8.52 -10.74 -6.21
N PRO A 99 -8.96 -11.40 -7.29
CA PRO A 99 -9.09 -10.79 -8.59
C PRO A 99 -10.20 -9.74 -8.65
N VAL A 100 -10.03 -8.75 -9.52
CA VAL A 100 -11.03 -7.70 -9.78
C VAL A 100 -12.11 -8.25 -10.72
N PRO A 101 -13.42 -8.03 -10.44
CA PRO A 101 -14.46 -8.52 -11.35
C PRO A 101 -14.36 -7.89 -12.74
N GLY A 102 -14.40 -8.74 -13.76
CA GLY A 102 -14.25 -8.33 -15.16
C GLY A 102 -12.80 -8.29 -15.65
N ASP A 103 -11.81 -8.46 -14.76
CA ASP A 103 -10.40 -8.55 -15.12
C ASP A 103 -9.68 -9.55 -14.19
N PRO A 104 -9.61 -10.84 -14.57
CA PRO A 104 -9.01 -11.88 -13.74
C PRO A 104 -7.48 -11.74 -13.61
N SER A 105 -6.84 -10.98 -14.51
CA SER A 105 -5.42 -10.68 -14.42
C SER A 105 -5.12 -9.62 -13.36
N ALA A 106 -6.14 -8.83 -13.01
CA ALA A 106 -6.02 -7.77 -12.04
C ALA A 106 -6.34 -8.25 -10.63
N HIS A 107 -5.54 -7.84 -9.66
CA HIS A 107 -5.75 -8.15 -8.24
C HIS A 107 -5.85 -6.86 -7.42
N ALA A 108 -6.69 -6.91 -6.38
CA ALA A 108 -6.88 -5.79 -5.48
C ALA A 108 -6.27 -6.08 -4.09
N TYR A 109 -5.56 -5.09 -3.57
CA TYR A 109 -4.79 -5.20 -2.33
C TYR A 109 -5.10 -4.04 -1.38
N GLY A 110 -5.14 -4.33 -0.08
CA GLY A 110 -5.24 -3.33 0.98
C GLY A 110 -4.11 -3.48 1.99
N PHE A 111 -3.65 -2.37 2.55
CA PHE A 111 -2.61 -2.38 3.60
C PHE A 111 -3.19 -2.10 4.98
N PHE A 112 -2.67 -2.80 5.97
CA PHE A 112 -2.84 -2.50 7.38
C PHE A 112 -1.47 -2.27 8.01
N THR A 113 -1.37 -1.27 8.88
CA THR A 113 -0.15 -0.98 9.64
C THR A 113 -0.47 -0.92 11.13
N LEU A 114 0.47 -1.33 11.96
CA LEU A 114 0.36 -1.21 13.41
C LEU A 114 0.44 0.27 13.80
N HIS A 115 -0.61 0.78 14.44
CA HIS A 115 -0.63 2.14 14.96
C HIS A 115 -1.29 2.17 16.34
N ARG A 116 -0.56 2.66 17.35
CA ARG A 116 -1.02 2.75 18.75
C ARG A 116 -1.59 1.43 19.28
N GLY A 117 -0.88 0.32 19.02
CA GLY A 117 -1.22 -1.01 19.55
C GLY A 117 -2.32 -1.77 18.80
N ALA A 118 -2.86 -1.24 17.69
CA ALA A 118 -3.84 -1.92 16.86
C ALA A 118 -3.49 -1.85 15.38
N LEU A 119 -3.91 -2.83 14.59
CA LEU A 119 -3.80 -2.74 13.14
C LEU A 119 -4.84 -1.74 12.62
N ARG A 120 -4.40 -0.81 11.78
CA ARG A 120 -5.24 0.20 11.14
C ARG A 120 -5.09 0.13 9.63
N PRO A 121 -6.18 0.29 8.86
CA PRO A 121 -6.06 0.39 7.42
C PRO A 121 -5.21 1.60 7.07
N VAL A 122 -4.31 1.41 6.09
CA VAL A 122 -3.58 2.50 5.47
C VAL A 122 -4.56 3.29 4.61
N LEU A 123 -4.49 4.61 4.70
CA LEU A 123 -5.43 5.53 4.08
C LEU A 123 -4.74 6.31 2.95
N LEU A 124 -5.49 6.58 1.89
CA LEU A 124 -5.16 7.60 0.90
C LEU A 124 -6.23 8.69 1.02
N GLY A 125 -5.83 9.87 1.47
CA GLY A 125 -6.80 10.89 1.92
C GLY A 125 -7.60 10.41 3.15
N ARG A 126 -8.92 10.25 2.98
CA ARG A 126 -9.84 9.80 4.05
C ARG A 126 -10.25 8.33 3.92
N ASP A 127 -9.94 7.70 2.78
CA ASP A 127 -10.42 6.38 2.44
C ASP A 127 -9.32 5.33 2.58
N PRO A 128 -9.66 4.07 2.88
CA PRO A 128 -8.68 2.97 2.83
C PRO A 128 -8.05 2.89 1.44
N ALA A 129 -6.72 2.86 1.40
CA ALA A 129 -5.98 2.69 0.17
C ALA A 129 -6.20 1.26 -0.36
N VAL A 130 -6.70 1.18 -1.60
CA VAL A 130 -6.84 -0.09 -2.34
C VAL A 130 -5.97 0.04 -3.58
N LEU A 131 -4.97 -0.82 -3.67
CA LEU A 131 -4.06 -0.87 -4.82
C LEU A 131 -4.53 -1.96 -5.75
N VAL A 132 -4.61 -1.63 -7.04
CA VAL A 132 -4.95 -2.60 -8.07
C VAL A 132 -3.71 -2.83 -8.90
N THR A 133 -3.48 -4.09 -9.24
CA THR A 133 -2.48 -4.47 -10.22
C THR A 133 -3.16 -4.95 -11.48
N ALA A 134 -2.60 -4.71 -12.65
CA ALA A 134 -3.07 -5.25 -13.92
C ALA A 134 -1.92 -5.29 -14.93
N THR A 135 -1.86 -6.34 -15.76
CA THR A 135 -0.85 -6.48 -16.82
C THR A 135 -1.44 -6.84 -18.19
N GLU A 136 -2.77 -6.91 -18.31
CA GLU A 136 -3.45 -7.24 -19.57
C GLU A 136 -3.98 -5.99 -20.29
N GLY A 137 -4.26 -6.13 -21.60
CA GLY A 137 -4.86 -5.06 -22.40
C GLY A 137 -3.91 -3.95 -22.87
N GLY A 138 -2.62 -4.06 -22.60
CA GLY A 138 -1.62 -3.07 -22.99
C GLY A 138 -1.34 -2.00 -21.95
N ASP A 139 -2.01 -2.05 -20.79
CA ASP A 139 -1.73 -1.18 -19.67
C ASP A 139 -0.95 -1.94 -18.60
N ASP A 140 0.04 -1.27 -18.00
CA ASP A 140 0.83 -1.79 -16.89
C ASP A 140 0.51 -0.95 -15.66
N VAL A 141 -0.26 -1.53 -14.74
CA VAL A 141 -0.60 -0.91 -13.46
C VAL A 141 -0.06 -1.78 -12.35
N GLY A 142 0.67 -1.18 -11.42
CA GLY A 142 1.25 -1.93 -10.33
C GLY A 142 1.76 -1.06 -9.21
N PHE A 143 2.33 -1.73 -8.22
CA PHE A 143 2.96 -1.06 -7.10
C PHE A 143 4.12 -1.86 -6.54
N ARG A 144 5.03 -1.15 -5.88
CA ARG A 144 6.13 -1.76 -5.13
C ARG A 144 6.47 -0.96 -3.89
N CYS A 145 6.96 -1.65 -2.89
CA CYS A 145 7.53 -1.02 -1.71
C CYS A 145 9.04 -0.94 -1.91
N ALA A 146 9.58 0.27 -2.00
CA ALA A 146 10.98 0.51 -2.31
C ALA A 146 11.50 1.71 -1.53
N GLY A 147 12.61 1.54 -0.81
CA GLY A 147 13.26 2.63 -0.08
C GLY A 147 12.32 3.33 0.90
N ARG A 148 11.52 2.56 1.66
CA ARG A 148 10.53 3.05 2.63
C ARG A 148 9.40 3.89 2.03
N ARG A 149 9.07 3.64 0.76
CA ARG A 149 7.99 4.31 0.03
C ARG A 149 7.15 3.29 -0.71
N LEU A 150 5.87 3.61 -0.85
CA LEU A 150 5.02 2.96 -1.84
C LEU A 150 5.19 3.67 -3.17
N GLN A 151 5.63 2.96 -4.19
CA GLN A 151 5.61 3.44 -5.55
C GLN A 151 4.44 2.79 -6.26
N VAL A 152 3.51 3.60 -6.74
CA VAL A 152 2.40 3.14 -7.60
C VAL A 152 2.69 3.65 -8.99
N HIS A 153 2.47 2.83 -10.00
CA HIS A 153 2.65 3.22 -11.39
C HIS A 153 1.46 2.80 -12.25
N TRP A 154 1.25 3.55 -13.31
CA TRP A 154 0.44 3.14 -14.44
C TRP A 154 1.17 3.53 -15.73
N PHE A 155 1.05 2.72 -16.77
CA PHE A 155 1.64 2.99 -18.08
C PHE A 155 0.76 2.42 -19.17
N HIS A 156 0.29 3.28 -20.07
CA HIS A 156 -0.55 2.89 -21.21
C HIS A 156 0.32 2.70 -22.45
N ARG A 157 0.49 1.45 -22.90
CA ARG A 157 1.40 1.13 -24.02
C ARG A 157 0.95 1.76 -25.33
N GLY A 158 -0.35 1.89 -25.58
CA GLY A 158 -0.87 2.47 -26.82
C GLY A 158 -0.50 3.94 -27.03
N SER A 159 -0.25 4.69 -25.96
CA SER A 159 0.14 6.10 -26.01
C SER A 159 1.60 6.33 -25.62
N GLY A 160 2.29 5.32 -25.08
CA GLY A 160 3.63 5.44 -24.52
C GLY A 160 3.71 6.40 -23.33
N GLN A 161 2.59 6.64 -22.65
CA GLN A 161 2.50 7.56 -21.52
C GLN A 161 2.12 6.81 -20.25
N GLY A 162 2.74 7.21 -19.15
CA GLY A 162 2.38 6.74 -17.83
C GLY A 162 2.85 7.70 -16.76
N GLU A 163 2.68 7.28 -15.51
CA GLU A 163 3.08 8.01 -14.33
C GLU A 163 3.52 7.04 -13.26
N ARG A 164 4.51 7.44 -12.47
CA ARG A 164 4.87 6.81 -11.22
C ARG A 164 4.73 7.82 -10.09
N THR A 165 3.96 7.46 -9.08
CA THR A 165 3.72 8.27 -7.90
C THR A 165 4.32 7.57 -6.68
N ALA A 166 5.18 8.29 -5.97
CA ALA A 166 5.77 7.81 -4.73
C ALA A 166 5.00 8.38 -3.53
N TYR A 167 4.64 7.52 -2.60
CA TYR A 167 3.98 7.87 -1.37
C TYR A 167 4.83 7.46 -0.17
N ARG A 168 4.81 8.28 0.87
CA ARG A 168 5.35 7.96 2.20
C ARG A 168 4.22 7.71 3.18
N LEU A 169 4.35 6.67 4.00
CA LEU A 169 3.43 6.39 5.08
C LEU A 169 3.76 7.27 6.30
N THR A 170 2.80 8.09 6.73
CA THR A 170 2.87 8.91 7.95
C THR A 170 1.75 8.52 8.89
N GLY A 171 2.08 7.82 9.98
CA GLY A 171 1.10 7.17 10.84
C GLY A 171 0.37 6.08 10.04
N THR A 172 -0.89 6.35 9.67
CA THR A 172 -1.70 5.43 8.84
C THR A 172 -2.05 6.04 7.49
N ARG A 173 -1.45 7.17 7.08
CA ARG A 173 -1.81 7.89 5.85
C ARG A 173 -0.67 7.88 4.85
N LEU A 174 -0.98 7.57 3.59
CA LEU A 174 -0.09 7.77 2.46
C LEU A 174 -0.13 9.25 2.07
N VAL A 175 1.05 9.86 2.04
CA VAL A 175 1.27 11.23 1.59
C VAL A 175 2.05 11.17 0.29
N GLU A 176 1.53 11.77 -0.76
CA GLU A 176 2.24 11.89 -2.04
C GLU A 176 3.52 12.71 -1.84
N GLU A 177 4.65 12.16 -2.25
CA GLU A 177 5.96 12.84 -2.19
C GLU A 177 6.41 13.33 -3.56
N SER A 178 6.16 12.53 -4.59
CA SER A 178 6.61 12.86 -5.94
C SER A 178 5.78 12.15 -6.97
N ARG A 179 5.69 12.77 -8.13
CA ARG A 179 5.02 12.25 -9.31
C ARG A 179 5.94 12.41 -10.51
N THR A 180 6.21 11.32 -11.20
CA THR A 180 7.19 11.28 -12.29
C THR A 180 6.53 10.69 -13.54
N PRO A 181 6.53 11.42 -14.67
CA PRO A 181 6.07 10.86 -15.94
C PRO A 181 6.89 9.64 -16.34
N LEU A 182 6.21 8.62 -16.88
CA LEU A 182 6.84 7.45 -17.48
C LEU A 182 6.73 7.51 -19.00
N ARG A 183 7.84 7.20 -19.67
CA ARG A 183 7.93 7.04 -21.14
C ARG A 183 8.15 5.59 -21.56
N GLN A 184 8.35 4.71 -20.59
CA GLN A 184 8.58 3.28 -20.77
C GLN A 184 7.85 2.52 -19.65
N PRO A 185 7.45 1.26 -19.90
CA PRO A 185 6.85 0.42 -18.88
C PRO A 185 7.85 0.16 -17.75
N THR A 186 7.31 -0.04 -16.55
CA THR A 186 8.15 -0.21 -15.36
C THR A 186 8.66 -1.65 -15.32
N ARG A 187 9.98 -1.85 -15.23
CA ARG A 187 10.54 -3.19 -15.01
C ARG A 187 10.33 -3.60 -13.55
N GLY A 188 9.54 -4.64 -13.34
CA GLY A 188 9.17 -5.17 -12.03
C GLY A 188 7.68 -5.43 -11.99
N GLY A 189 7.30 -6.69 -11.84
CA GLY A 189 5.91 -7.14 -11.94
C GLY A 189 4.94 -6.46 -10.95
N PRO A 190 3.65 -6.77 -11.06
CA PRO A 190 2.55 -5.94 -10.56
C PRO A 190 2.53 -5.63 -9.05
N ALA A 191 3.08 -6.48 -8.17
CA ALA A 191 3.09 -6.26 -6.71
C ALA A 191 4.34 -6.85 -6.03
N THR A 192 5.18 -6.03 -5.41
CA THR A 192 6.39 -6.52 -4.70
C THR A 192 6.55 -5.99 -3.27
N CYS A 193 5.47 -5.82 -2.51
CA CYS A 193 5.59 -5.48 -1.07
C CYS A 193 5.74 -6.73 -0.17
N GLY A 194 6.39 -7.79 -0.66
CA GLY A 194 6.36 -9.12 -0.08
C GLY A 194 7.57 -9.97 -0.42
#